data_AF-A0AA88UWK9-F1
#
_entry.id   AF-A0AA88UWK9-F1
#
_cell.length_a   1.000
_cell.length_b   1.000
_cell.length_c   1.000
_cell.angle_alpha   90.00
_cell.angle_beta   90.00
_cell.angle_gamma   90.00
#
_symmetry.space_group_name_H-M   'P 1'
#
loop_
_entity.id
_entity.type
_entity.pdbx_description
1 polymer ?
#
loop_
_entity_poly.entity_id
_entity_poly.type
_entity_poly.pdbx_seq_one_letter_code
_entity_poly.pdbx_strand_id
1 'polypeptide(L)'
;MLERYFPEGIAINFKNVGGKMLDAVILNMRKNGRIALCGMISQYNLAEPEGVKILVPLIRKGITMNGFSSLDYLTGYSKFMVFYSSLLEKER
;
A
#
# COMPACT_ATOMS: atom_id res chain seq x y z
N MET A 1 5.02 17.81 2.28
CA MET A 1 6.00 17.09 1.43
C MET A 1 5.30 16.24 0.37
N LEU A 2 4.37 15.34 0.72
CA LEU A 2 3.64 14.54 -0.27
C LEU A 2 2.85 15.40 -1.28
N GLU A 3 2.20 16.48 -0.84
CA GLU A 3 1.47 17.40 -1.71
C GLU A 3 2.32 17.99 -2.84
N ARG A 4 3.64 18.17 -2.64
CA ARG A 4 4.56 18.66 -3.68
C ARG A 4 4.71 17.67 -4.84
N TYR A 5 4.64 16.37 -4.52
CA TYR A 5 4.78 15.29 -5.50
C TYR A 5 3.43 14.76 -5.99
N PHE A 6 2.37 14.97 -5.22
CA PHE A 6 1.02 14.52 -5.50
C PHE A 6 0.03 15.69 -5.36
N PRO A 7 0.09 16.70 -6.23
CA PRO A 7 -0.78 17.87 -6.16
C PRO A 7 -2.27 17.50 -6.29
N GLU A 8 -2.57 16.41 -7.01
CA GLU A 8 -3.92 15.86 -7.18
C GLU A 8 -4.28 14.76 -6.14
N GLY A 9 -3.35 14.49 -5.22
CA GLY A 9 -3.46 13.41 -4.25
C GLY A 9 -3.08 12.03 -4.80
N ILE A 10 -2.94 11.08 -3.88
CA ILE A 10 -2.46 9.73 -4.17
C ILE A 10 -3.64 8.86 -4.63
N ALA A 11 -3.55 8.30 -5.84
CA ALA A 11 -4.54 7.36 -6.37
C ALA A 11 -4.40 5.97 -5.75
N ILE A 12 -3.17 5.45 -5.69
CA ILE A 12 -2.86 4.11 -5.21
C ILE A 12 -1.62 4.21 -4.31
N ASN A 13 -1.67 3.55 -3.15
CA ASN A 13 -0.51 3.36 -2.29
C ASN A 13 -0.30 1.86 -2.04
N PHE A 14 0.90 1.36 -2.35
CA PHE A 14 1.35 0.04 -1.93
C PHE A 14 2.06 0.19 -0.59
N LYS A 15 1.43 -0.29 0.49
CA LYS A 15 1.82 0.05 1.85
C LYS A 15 2.59 -1.09 2.52
N ASN A 16 3.86 -0.82 2.82
CA ASN A 16 4.77 -1.73 3.54
C ASN A 16 5.15 -1.22 4.94
N VAL A 17 5.03 0.09 5.20
CA VAL A 17 5.70 0.72 6.34
C VAL A 17 4.85 0.85 7.60
N GLY A 18 3.54 1.09 7.51
CA GLY A 18 2.70 1.46 8.66
C GLY A 18 2.99 2.86 9.24
N GLY A 19 2.61 3.05 10.51
CA GLY A 19 2.92 4.19 11.38
C GLY A 19 2.51 5.58 10.84
N LYS A 20 3.25 6.62 11.24
CA LYS A 20 3.03 8.01 10.79
C LYS A 20 3.02 8.17 9.26
N MET A 21 3.74 7.30 8.55
CA MET A 21 3.73 7.29 7.08
C MET A 21 2.38 6.84 6.53
N LEU A 22 1.64 5.95 7.21
CA LEU A 22 0.28 5.56 6.80
C LEU A 22 -0.69 6.72 7.04
N ASP A 23 -0.62 7.37 8.19
CA ASP A 23 -1.46 8.55 8.49
C ASP A 23 -1.25 9.67 7.44
N ALA A 24 0.01 9.98 7.13
CA ALA A 24 0.35 10.96 6.10
C ALA A 24 -0.19 10.57 4.72
N VAL A 25 -0.10 9.30 4.33
CA VAL A 25 -0.68 8.81 3.07
C VAL A 25 -2.19 8.98 3.06
N ILE A 26 -2.91 8.54 4.11
CA ILE A 26 -4.38 8.61 4.16
C ILE A 26 -4.87 10.06 4.02
N LEU A 27 -4.19 11.01 4.67
CA LEU A 27 -4.48 12.44 4.53
C LEU A 27 -4.34 12.94 3.09
N ASN A 28 -3.36 12.42 2.35
CA ASN A 28 -2.99 12.83 1.00
C ASN A 28 -3.62 11.97 -0.11
N MET A 29 -4.45 10.97 0.22
CA MET A 29 -5.17 10.18 -0.79
C MET A 29 -6.18 11.05 -1.54
N ARG A 30 -6.39 10.74 -2.83
CA ARG A 30 -7.49 11.32 -3.62
C ARG A 30 -8.82 10.59 -3.33
N LYS A 31 -9.94 11.15 -3.82
CA LYS A 31 -11.25 10.49 -3.77
C LYS A 31 -11.21 9.14 -4.52
N ASN A 32 -11.82 8.10 -3.94
CA ASN A 32 -11.83 6.71 -4.42
C ASN A 32 -10.43 6.09 -4.55
N GLY A 33 -9.46 6.59 -3.77
CA GLY A 33 -8.11 6.05 -3.75
C GLY A 33 -8.04 4.66 -3.12
N ARG A 34 -6.94 3.95 -3.37
CA ARG A 34 -6.75 2.55 -2.91
C ARG A 34 -5.43 2.38 -2.16
N ILE A 35 -5.47 1.67 -1.04
CA ILE A 35 -4.29 1.30 -0.27
C ILE A 35 -4.23 -0.23 -0.24
N ALA A 36 -3.18 -0.80 -0.82
CA ALA A 36 -2.86 -2.21 -0.71
C ALA A 36 -1.93 -2.40 0.50
N LEU A 37 -2.47 -2.91 1.61
CA LEU A 37 -1.75 -3.16 2.85
C LEU A 37 -0.99 -4.50 2.73
N CYS A 38 0.27 -4.42 2.33
CA CYS A 38 1.18 -5.57 2.28
C CYS A 38 1.90 -5.77 3.62
N GLY A 39 2.18 -4.69 4.35
CA GLY A 39 2.84 -4.78 5.65
C GLY A 39 2.95 -3.46 6.40
N MET A 40 3.48 -3.56 7.62
CA MET A 40 3.72 -2.45 8.54
C MET A 40 5.06 -2.58 9.26
N ILE A 41 6.17 -2.68 8.50
CA ILE A 41 7.51 -2.98 9.04
C ILE A 41 7.97 -2.05 10.17
N SER A 42 7.51 -0.79 10.20
CA SER A 42 7.85 0.14 11.30
C SER A 42 7.25 -0.25 12.65
N GLN A 43 6.30 -1.18 12.67
CA GLN A 43 5.52 -1.55 13.85
C GLN A 43 5.95 -2.89 14.46
N TYR A 44 6.62 -3.76 13.69
CA TYR A 44 6.81 -5.17 14.07
C TYR A 44 7.71 -5.39 15.30
N ASN A 45 8.68 -4.49 15.53
CA ASN A 45 9.65 -4.61 16.61
C ASN A 45 9.34 -3.69 17.80
N LEU A 46 8.15 -3.07 17.83
CA LEU A 46 7.71 -2.24 18.94
C LEU A 46 7.04 -3.11 19.99
N ALA A 47 7.34 -2.86 21.28
CA ALA A 47 6.62 -3.50 22.38
C ALA A 47 5.13 -3.15 22.35
N GLU A 48 4.81 -1.92 21.94
CA GLU A 48 3.45 -1.43 21.73
C GLU A 48 3.35 -0.76 20.34
N PRO A 49 2.71 -1.41 19.36
CA PRO A 49 2.48 -0.84 18.04
C PRO A 49 1.63 0.43 18.08
N GLU A 50 1.95 1.39 17.22
CA GLU A 50 1.16 2.61 17.05
C GLU A 50 -0.14 2.31 16.29
N GLY A 51 -1.27 2.76 16.85
CA GLY A 51 -2.56 2.71 16.17
C GLY A 51 -2.66 3.71 15.00
N VAL A 52 -3.50 3.40 14.01
CA VAL A 52 -3.85 4.32 12.92
C VAL A 52 -4.80 5.40 13.46
N LYS A 53 -4.40 6.66 13.37
CA LYS A 53 -5.13 7.77 14.02
C LYS A 53 -6.11 8.47 13.09
N ILE A 54 -5.89 8.37 11.78
CA ILE A 54 -6.59 9.20 10.79
C ILE A 54 -7.52 8.35 9.91
N LEU A 55 -8.61 7.83 10.48
CA LEU A 55 -9.56 6.98 9.73
C LEU A 55 -10.70 7.76 9.04
N VAL A 56 -11.05 8.95 9.54
CA VAL A 56 -12.15 9.77 8.99
C VAL A 56 -12.01 10.04 7.49
N PRO A 57 -10.81 10.32 6.94
CA PRO A 57 -10.66 10.51 5.49
C PRO A 57 -11.01 9.28 4.66
N LEU A 58 -10.90 8.06 5.21
CA LEU A 58 -11.30 6.85 4.49
C LEU A 58 -12.78 6.91 4.09
N ILE A 59 -13.62 7.37 5.02
CA ILE A 59 -15.06 7.54 4.81
C ILE A 59 -15.31 8.70 3.85
N ARG A 60 -14.78 9.89 4.16
CA ARG A 60 -15.07 11.11 3.39
C ARG A 60 -14.60 11.05 1.94
N LYS A 61 -13.49 10.37 1.69
CA LYS A 61 -12.90 10.22 0.35
C LYS A 61 -13.25 8.89 -0.31
N GLY A 62 -13.97 7.99 0.36
CA GLY A 62 -14.30 6.67 -0.20
C GLY A 62 -13.06 5.83 -0.50
N ILE A 63 -12.06 5.86 0.38
CA ILE A 63 -10.79 5.13 0.18
C ILE A 63 -10.98 3.66 0.56
N THR A 64 -10.54 2.76 -0.32
CA THR A 64 -10.47 1.33 0.02
C THR A 64 -9.08 1.01 0.55
N MET A 65 -9.02 0.46 1.76
CA MET A 65 -7.79 -0.03 2.37
C MET A 65 -7.93 -1.54 2.60
N ASN A 66 -7.16 -2.35 1.86
CA ASN A 66 -7.31 -3.79 1.84
C ASN A 66 -5.99 -4.49 2.16
N GLY A 67 -6.02 -5.40 3.15
CA GLY A 67 -4.91 -6.28 3.51
C GLY A 67 -4.81 -7.46 2.56
N PHE A 68 -3.59 -7.86 2.24
CA PHE A 68 -3.35 -9.07 1.47
C PHE A 68 -2.01 -9.70 1.87
N SER A 69 -1.93 -11.02 1.71
CA SER A 69 -0.70 -11.78 1.77
C SER A 69 -0.35 -12.30 0.38
N SER A 70 0.93 -12.42 0.07
CA SER A 70 1.36 -13.13 -1.16
C SER A 70 0.89 -14.57 -1.18
N LEU A 71 0.66 -15.17 0.00
CA LEU A 71 0.15 -16.53 0.14
C LEU A 71 -1.29 -16.68 -0.36
N ASP A 72 -2.09 -15.60 -0.35
CA ASP A 72 -3.47 -15.62 -0.85
C ASP A 72 -3.54 -15.81 -2.39
N TYR A 73 -2.41 -15.66 -3.08
CA TYR A 73 -2.32 -15.67 -4.54
C TYR A 73 -1.45 -16.81 -5.09
N LEU A 74 -1.17 -17.85 -4.31
CA LEU A 74 -0.32 -18.98 -4.73
C LEU A 74 -0.82 -19.68 -5.99
N THR A 75 -2.14 -19.74 -6.23
CA THR A 75 -2.72 -20.30 -7.46
C THR A 75 -2.22 -19.59 -8.73
N GLY A 76 -1.87 -18.30 -8.63
CA GLY A 76 -1.31 -17.51 -9.73
C GLY A 76 0.20 -17.63 -9.90
N TYR A 77 0.90 -18.31 -8.99
CA TYR A 77 2.36 -18.29 -8.90
C TYR A 77 3.05 -18.77 -10.19
N SER A 78 2.63 -19.90 -10.75
CA SER A 78 3.22 -20.44 -11.98
C SER A 78 3.08 -19.47 -13.15
N LYS A 79 1.93 -18.80 -13.27
CA LYS A 79 1.70 -17.79 -14.31
C LYS A 79 2.57 -16.55 -14.10
N PHE A 80 2.71 -16.11 -12.85
CA PHE A 80 3.62 -15.01 -12.50
C PHE A 80 5.07 -15.35 -12.85
N MET A 81 5.54 -16.55 -12.53
CA MET A 81 6.92 -16.98 -12.82
C MET A 81 7.21 -17.03 -14.31
N VAL A 82 6.30 -17.57 -15.13
CA VAL A 82 6.45 -17.56 -16.60
C VAL A 82 6.56 -16.12 -17.12
N PHE A 83 5.67 -15.24 -16.67
CA PHE A 83 5.70 -13.83 -17.06
C PHE A 83 7.01 -13.15 -16.62
N TYR A 84 7.43 -13.35 -15.37
CA TYR A 84 8.63 -12.74 -14.81
C TYR A 84 9.91 -13.18 -15.52
N SER A 85 10.07 -14.48 -15.81
CA SER A 85 11.20 -14.98 -16.59
C SER A 85 11.27 -14.33 -17.98
N SER A 86 10.12 -14.15 -18.65
CA SER A 86 10.07 -13.51 -19.97
C SER A 86 10.49 -12.03 -19.96
N LEU A 87 10.40 -11.35 -18.82
CA LEU A 87 10.88 -9.97 -18.66
C LEU A 87 12.40 -9.94 -18.50
N LEU A 88 12.95 -10.85 -17.69
CA LEU A 88 14.40 -10.94 -17.46
C LEU A 88 15.17 -11.25 -18.74
N GLU A 89 14.60 -12.08 -19.61
CA GLU A 89 15.19 -12.39 -20.91
C GLU A 89 15.19 -11.19 -21.88
N LYS A 90 14.26 -10.23 -21.72
CA LYS A 90 14.17 -9.03 -22.56
C LYS A 90 15.08 -7.88 -22.13
N GLU A 91 15.51 -7.87 -20.87
CA GLU A 91 16.45 -6.87 -20.36
C GLU A 91 17.92 -7.29 -20.48
N ARG A 92 18.18 -8.46 -21.08
CA ARG A 92 19.51 -8.98 -21.38
C ARG A 92 19.85 -8.80 -22.85
#